data_AF-A0A9D8AJN0-F1
#
_entry.id   AF-A0A9D8AJN0-F1
#
_cell.length_a   1.000
_cell.length_b   1.000
_cell.length_c   1.000
_cell.angle_alpha   90.00
_cell.angle_beta   90.00
_cell.angle_gamma   90.00
#
_symmetry.space_group_name_H-M   'P 1'
#
loop_
_entity.id
_entity.type
_entity.pdbx_description
1 polymer ?
#
loop_
_entity_poly.entity_id
_entity_poly.type
_entity_poly.pdbx_seq_one_letter_code
_entity_poly.pdbx_strand_id
1 'polypeptide(L)'
;MKIKLQLQNLILRPWRLTILLIIFALAFVYGRLILFSVLGIVLFISAIKVLFVEKKSYFGIIIPLIVLLLISGVYFIIDYNRVSSYILDHSPLDLELVLDGTYEGTGQGLRGPIKVKVEIEDHKILNIKVLQHQEMITALDDLEEQIIVQNSLAADLIPSTTHGSIEATSGFLEAVSYALWEGVPEKPEYSSFTKVMHYFSKFKLDLPTFNALAILFCIVLVFDYTMQPVLVKGTGQALNCYNCQTCVGVCPIKIVDGEPYPMTMILAARLGDYEKVKYLSKFCVACSRCAGKCPVGDSGPSIAAQANAYFKKEKQRKKDLADV
;
A
#
# COMPACT_ATOMS: atom_id res chain seq x y z
N MET A 1 22.65 -20.15 18.38
CA MET A 1 21.29 -20.77 18.40
C MET A 1 20.13 -19.77 18.58
N LYS A 2 20.29 -18.65 19.30
CA LYS A 2 19.23 -17.63 19.49
C LYS A 2 18.82 -16.85 18.22
N ILE A 3 19.74 -16.60 17.29
CA ILE A 3 19.48 -15.78 16.08
C ILE A 3 18.60 -16.53 15.05
N LYS A 4 18.74 -17.85 14.91
CA LYS A 4 17.92 -18.66 14.00
C LYS A 4 16.46 -18.82 14.47
N LEU A 5 16.21 -18.71 15.79
CA LEU A 5 14.86 -18.66 16.35
C LEU A 5 14.17 -17.30 16.10
N GLN A 6 14.93 -16.22 15.99
CA GLN A 6 14.39 -14.88 15.73
C GLN A 6 13.97 -14.68 14.27
N LEU A 7 14.64 -15.32 13.30
CA LEU A 7 14.20 -15.27 11.90
C LEU A 7 12.91 -16.07 11.62
N GLN A 8 12.60 -17.10 12.42
CA GLN A 8 11.28 -17.77 12.35
C GLN A 8 10.12 -16.90 12.84
N ASN A 9 10.42 -15.77 13.49
CA ASN A 9 9.45 -14.79 13.99
C ASN A 9 9.26 -13.58 13.06
N LEU A 10 9.89 -13.53 11.88
CA LEU A 10 9.68 -12.45 10.91
C LEU A 10 8.26 -12.43 10.32
N ILE A 11 7.48 -13.50 10.52
CA ILE A 11 6.11 -13.66 9.97
C ILE A 11 5.07 -13.63 11.10
N LEU A 12 5.32 -12.90 12.19
CA LEU A 12 4.27 -12.57 13.14
C LEU A 12 3.35 -11.51 12.52
N ARG A 13 2.03 -11.74 12.62
CA ARG A 13 0.93 -10.86 12.17
C ARG A 13 1.23 -9.35 12.21
N PRO A 14 1.78 -8.76 13.30
CA PRO A 14 2.14 -7.35 13.33
C PRO A 14 3.08 -6.91 12.21
N TRP A 15 4.16 -7.64 11.92
CA TRP A 15 5.12 -7.27 10.87
C TRP A 15 4.52 -7.34 9.47
N ARG A 16 3.65 -8.33 9.21
CA ARG A 16 2.92 -8.45 7.93
C ARG A 16 1.97 -7.29 7.71
N LEU A 17 1.20 -6.93 8.74
CA LEU A 17 0.29 -5.79 8.70
C LEU A 17 1.08 -4.48 8.52
N THR A 18 2.23 -4.33 9.18
CA THR A 18 3.12 -3.17 9.01
C THR A 18 3.65 -3.07 7.58
N ILE A 19 4.13 -4.16 6.97
CA ILE A 19 4.63 -4.17 5.59
C ILE A 19 3.50 -3.83 4.60
N LEU A 20 2.32 -4.44 4.75
CA LEU A 20 1.15 -4.12 3.92
C LEU A 20 0.73 -2.66 4.08
N LEU A 21 0.68 -2.15 5.31
CA LEU A 21 0.40 -0.73 5.60
C LEU A 21 1.39 0.21 4.93
N ILE A 22 2.69 -0.12 4.93
CA ILE A 22 3.72 0.67 4.24
C ILE A 22 3.51 0.65 2.73
N ILE A 23 3.26 -0.53 2.13
CA ILE A 23 2.98 -0.65 0.69
C ILE A 23 1.74 0.17 0.30
N PHE A 24 0.67 0.11 1.09
CA PHE A 24 -0.54 0.90 0.85
C PHE A 24 -0.33 2.40 1.07
N ALA A 25 0.43 2.80 2.09
CA ALA A 25 0.80 4.20 2.30
C ALA A 25 1.64 4.76 1.14
N LEU A 26 2.48 3.93 0.51
CA LEU A 26 3.23 4.31 -0.69
C LEU A 26 2.30 4.47 -1.91
N ALA A 27 1.33 3.57 -2.09
CA ALA A 27 0.41 3.58 -3.22
C ALA A 27 -0.69 4.67 -3.16
N PHE A 28 -1.10 5.12 -1.97
CA PHE A 28 -2.23 6.04 -1.80
C PHE A 28 -1.81 7.33 -1.07
N VAL A 29 -1.50 8.36 -1.85
CA VAL A 29 -0.95 9.65 -1.40
C VAL A 29 -1.86 10.37 -0.39
N TYR A 30 -3.17 10.45 -0.66
CA TYR A 30 -4.12 11.14 0.23
C TYR A 30 -4.46 10.35 1.50
N GLY A 31 -4.31 9.02 1.47
CA GLY A 31 -4.47 8.15 2.65
C GLY A 31 -3.21 8.06 3.52
N ARG A 32 -2.06 8.54 3.01
CA ARG A 32 -0.73 8.36 3.59
C ARG A 32 -0.59 8.94 5.00
N LEU A 33 -1.14 10.13 5.25
CA LEU A 33 -1.11 10.74 6.58
C LEU A 33 -1.93 9.92 7.59
N ILE A 34 -3.16 9.55 7.23
CA ILE A 34 -4.02 8.73 8.10
C ILE A 34 -3.39 7.37 8.37
N LEU A 35 -2.87 6.69 7.33
CA LEU A 35 -2.24 5.38 7.45
C LEU A 35 -0.95 5.43 8.29
N PHE A 36 -0.10 6.45 8.12
CA PHE A 36 1.09 6.62 8.96
C PHE A 36 0.75 7.01 10.40
N SER A 37 -0.30 7.82 10.63
CA SER A 37 -0.79 8.11 11.99
C SER A 37 -1.30 6.84 12.66
N VAL A 38 -2.11 6.03 11.97
CA VAL A 38 -2.61 4.74 12.48
C VAL A 38 -1.46 3.78 12.77
N LEU A 39 -0.50 3.64 11.85
CA LEU A 39 0.67 2.79 12.03
C LEU A 39 1.53 3.25 13.22
N GLY A 40 1.74 4.56 13.36
CA GLY A 40 2.44 5.16 14.50
C GLY A 40 1.76 4.85 15.83
N ILE A 41 0.43 4.98 15.90
CA ILE A 41 -0.36 4.64 17.09
C ILE A 41 -0.23 3.14 17.43
N VAL A 42 -0.35 2.26 16.44
CA VAL A 42 -0.23 0.80 16.65
C VAL A 42 1.17 0.43 17.16
N LEU A 43 2.22 0.97 16.54
CA LEU A 43 3.60 0.75 16.98
C LEU A 43 3.84 1.29 18.39
N PHE A 44 3.26 2.45 18.72
CA PHE A 44 3.33 3.04 20.05
C PHE A 44 2.66 2.16 21.12
N ILE A 45 1.43 1.68 20.86
CA ILE A 45 0.72 0.75 21.78
C ILE A 45 1.51 -0.55 21.95
N SER A 46 2.08 -1.08 20.86
CA SER A 46 2.91 -2.29 20.92
C SER A 46 4.19 -2.07 21.73
N ALA A 47 4.85 -0.91 21.58
CA ALA A 47 6.03 -0.53 22.35
C ALA A 47 5.70 -0.40 23.85
N ILE A 48 4.55 0.17 24.21
CA ILE A 48 4.06 0.24 25.59
C ILE A 48 3.88 -1.17 26.18
N LYS A 49 3.17 -2.07 25.47
CA LYS A 49 2.97 -3.45 25.94
C LYS A 49 4.30 -4.16 26.23
N VAL A 50 5.28 -4.01 25.35
CA VAL A 50 6.59 -4.65 25.52
C VAL A 50 7.36 -4.05 26.69
N LEU A 51 7.24 -2.74 26.94
CA LEU A 51 7.85 -2.08 28.08
C LEU A 51 7.29 -2.60 29.42
N PHE A 52 5.96 -2.79 29.51
CA PHE A 52 5.32 -3.30 30.73
C PHE A 52 5.54 -4.80 30.95
N VAL A 53 5.60 -5.61 29.89
CA VAL A 53 5.68 -7.09 30.01
C VAL A 53 7.13 -7.58 30.05
N GLU A 54 8.02 -7.07 29.20
CA GLU A 54 9.39 -7.58 29.06
C GLU A 54 10.45 -6.70 29.74
N LYS A 55 10.08 -5.54 30.29
CA LYS A 55 11.00 -4.51 30.86
C LYS A 55 12.13 -4.09 29.91
N LYS A 56 11.98 -4.30 28.60
CA LYS A 56 12.93 -3.88 27.56
C LYS A 56 12.45 -2.57 26.95
N SER A 57 13.34 -1.58 26.87
CA SER A 57 13.02 -0.27 26.28
C SER A 57 13.40 -0.23 24.80
N TYR A 58 12.40 -0.28 23.93
CA TYR A 58 12.55 0.00 22.49
C TYR A 58 12.36 1.49 22.17
N PHE A 59 12.02 2.32 23.17
CA PHE A 59 11.79 3.76 23.04
C PHE A 59 13.05 4.52 22.58
N GLY A 60 14.24 4.01 22.91
CA GLY A 60 15.51 4.62 22.50
C GLY A 60 15.73 4.68 20.99
N ILE A 61 15.04 3.85 20.20
CA ILE A 61 15.13 3.84 18.73
C ILE A 61 13.89 4.49 18.11
N ILE A 62 12.71 4.27 18.69
CA ILE A 62 11.43 4.72 18.13
C ILE A 62 11.28 6.24 18.23
N ILE A 63 11.61 6.84 19.39
CA ILE A 63 11.50 8.30 19.60
C ILE A 63 12.36 9.09 18.60
N PRO A 64 13.67 8.82 18.43
CA PRO A 64 14.48 9.57 17.48
C PRO A 64 14.02 9.37 16.03
N LEU A 65 13.51 8.18 15.67
CA LEU A 65 12.96 7.94 14.33
C LEU A 65 11.71 8.80 14.06
N ILE A 66 10.81 8.91 15.03
CA ILE A 66 9.61 9.76 14.94
C ILE A 66 9.99 11.24 14.84
N VAL A 67 10.94 11.69 15.68
CA VAL A 67 11.43 13.08 15.67
C VAL A 67 12.07 13.41 14.31
N LEU A 68 12.90 12.53 13.77
CA LEU A 68 13.49 12.69 12.43
C LEU A 68 12.41 12.82 11.35
N LEU A 69 11.37 11.99 11.42
CA LEU A 69 10.26 11.99 10.46
C LEU A 69 9.45 13.30 10.54
N LEU A 70 9.21 13.81 11.76
CA LEU A 70 8.54 15.10 11.96
C LEU A 70 9.37 16.27 11.42
N ILE A 71 10.68 16.32 11.69
CA ILE A 71 11.57 17.36 11.18
C ILE A 71 11.59 17.34 9.64
N SER A 72 11.70 16.15 9.06
CA SER A 72 11.64 15.95 7.61
C SER A 72 10.30 16.39 7.01
N GLY A 73 9.18 16.11 7.67
CA GLY A 73 7.86 16.57 7.26
C GLY A 73 7.69 18.09 7.31
N VAL A 74 8.17 18.74 8.38
CA VAL A 74 8.16 20.21 8.50
C VAL A 74 9.03 20.85 7.41
N TYR A 75 10.22 20.31 7.16
CA TYR A 75 11.10 20.78 6.09
C TYR A 75 10.43 20.69 4.71
N PHE A 76 9.77 19.55 4.40
CA PHE A 76 9.00 19.38 3.17
C PHE A 76 7.91 20.45 3.02
N ILE A 77 7.13 20.71 4.07
CA ILE A 77 6.03 21.69 4.04
C ILE A 77 6.57 23.10 3.77
N ILE A 78 7.64 23.50 4.45
CA ILE A 78 8.24 24.83 4.28
C ILE A 78 8.76 25.01 2.86
N ASP A 79 9.54 24.03 2.35
CA ASP A 79 10.14 24.10 1.02
C ASP A 79 9.07 24.03 -0.08
N TYR A 80 8.06 23.18 0.09
CA TYR A 80 6.92 23.10 -0.81
C TYR A 80 6.17 24.43 -0.88
N ASN A 81 5.81 25.01 0.27
CA ASN A 81 5.09 26.27 0.34
C ASN A 81 5.91 27.42 -0.23
N ARG A 82 7.23 27.48 0.00
CA ARG A 82 8.13 28.50 -0.55
C ARG A 82 8.10 28.54 -2.07
N VAL A 83 8.23 27.38 -2.72
CA VAL A 83 8.24 27.28 -4.19
C VAL A 83 6.82 27.48 -4.74
N SER A 84 5.81 26.87 -4.11
CA SER A 84 4.43 27.00 -4.56
C SER A 84 3.88 28.42 -4.43
N SER A 85 4.22 29.15 -3.36
CA SER A 85 3.82 30.55 -3.19
C SER A 85 4.49 31.42 -4.23
N TYR A 86 5.79 31.22 -4.50
CA TYR A 86 6.49 31.97 -5.54
C TYR A 86 5.84 31.78 -6.91
N ILE A 87 5.51 30.54 -7.29
CA ILE A 87 4.87 30.26 -8.58
C ILE A 87 3.48 30.92 -8.65
N LEU A 88 2.70 30.87 -7.57
CA LEU A 88 1.38 31.50 -7.51
C LEU A 88 1.45 33.03 -7.59
N ASP A 89 2.42 33.64 -6.90
CA ASP A 89 2.62 35.09 -6.90
C ASP A 89 3.07 35.64 -8.26
N HIS A 90 3.64 34.77 -9.11
CA HIS A 90 4.09 35.09 -10.48
C HIS A 90 3.20 34.43 -11.55
N SER A 91 1.91 34.18 -11.25
CA SER A 91 0.95 33.63 -12.20
C SER A 91 -0.11 34.67 -12.59
N PRO A 92 -0.37 34.93 -13.88
CA PRO A 92 0.30 34.33 -15.05
C PRO A 92 1.76 34.80 -15.18
N LEU A 93 2.61 33.91 -15.68
CA LEU A 93 4.05 34.18 -15.82
C LEU A 93 4.30 35.33 -16.79
N ASP A 94 5.16 36.27 -16.36
CA ASP A 94 5.65 37.32 -17.24
C ASP A 94 6.62 36.72 -18.28
N LEU A 95 6.25 36.81 -19.56
CA LEU A 95 7.01 36.21 -20.66
C LEU A 95 8.36 36.91 -20.88
N GLU A 96 8.54 38.15 -20.42
CA GLU A 96 9.84 38.83 -20.47
C GLU A 96 10.93 38.08 -19.67
N LEU A 97 10.54 37.29 -18.67
CA LEU A 97 11.45 36.47 -17.85
C LEU A 97 11.83 35.16 -18.53
N VAL A 98 11.16 34.80 -19.63
CA VAL A 98 11.33 33.53 -20.32
C VAL A 98 12.28 33.73 -21.50
N LEU A 99 13.34 32.93 -21.55
CA LEU A 99 14.28 32.96 -22.67
C LEU A 99 13.66 32.35 -23.92
N ASP A 100 14.11 32.81 -25.08
CA ASP A 100 13.71 32.24 -26.37
C ASP A 100 14.22 30.80 -26.50
N GLY A 101 13.37 29.92 -27.02
CA GLY A 101 13.66 28.51 -27.11
C GLY A 101 12.42 27.63 -27.21
N THR A 102 12.63 26.33 -27.08
CA THR A 102 11.57 25.33 -27.14
C THR A 102 11.56 24.53 -25.86
N TYR A 103 10.43 24.55 -25.15
CA TYR A 103 10.30 23.94 -23.83
C TYR A 103 9.18 22.91 -23.81
N GLU A 104 9.35 21.83 -23.04
CA GLU A 104 8.34 20.79 -22.88
C GLU A 104 7.77 20.83 -21.47
N GLY A 105 6.45 20.74 -21.37
CA GLY A 105 5.72 20.71 -20.10
C GLY A 105 4.75 19.55 -20.04
N THR A 106 4.41 19.11 -18.82
CA THR A 106 3.45 18.02 -18.61
C THR A 106 2.51 18.38 -17.47
N GLY A 107 1.22 18.47 -17.76
CA GLY A 107 0.16 18.73 -16.79
C GLY A 107 -0.79 17.55 -16.68
N GLN A 108 -1.62 17.53 -15.64
CA GLN A 108 -2.50 16.40 -15.37
C GLN A 108 -3.95 16.68 -15.82
N GLY A 109 -4.38 16.03 -16.90
CA GLY A 109 -5.77 16.07 -17.38
C GLY A 109 -6.67 15.03 -16.69
N LEU A 110 -7.95 15.04 -17.08
CA LEU A 110 -9.01 14.14 -16.60
C LEU A 110 -8.70 12.66 -16.88
N ARG A 111 -8.21 12.35 -18.07
CA ARG A 111 -7.97 10.98 -18.56
C ARG A 111 -6.50 10.57 -18.56
N GLY A 112 -5.61 11.46 -18.15
CA GLY A 112 -4.17 11.18 -18.09
C GLY A 112 -3.29 12.42 -18.24
N PRO A 113 -1.96 12.24 -18.26
CA PRO A 113 -1.02 13.33 -18.45
C PRO A 113 -1.15 13.92 -19.86
N ILE A 114 -1.12 15.26 -19.94
CA ILE A 114 -1.09 16.04 -21.18
C ILE A 114 0.32 16.60 -21.31
N LYS A 115 1.01 16.24 -22.40
CA LYS A 115 2.36 16.71 -22.70
C LYS A 115 2.32 17.72 -23.85
N VAL A 116 2.91 18.89 -23.65
CA VAL A 116 2.97 19.98 -24.64
C VAL A 116 4.40 20.42 -24.88
N LYS A 117 4.62 21.04 -26.04
CA LYS A 117 5.86 21.70 -26.44
C LYS A 117 5.54 23.13 -26.81
N VAL A 118 6.17 24.10 -26.16
CA VAL A 118 5.95 25.52 -26.37
C VAL A 118 7.19 26.13 -27.01
N GLU A 119 7.00 26.87 -28.09
CA GLU A 119 8.05 27.60 -28.80
C GLU A 119 7.93 29.10 -28.47
N ILE A 120 9.04 29.69 -28.03
CA ILE A 120 9.13 31.11 -27.65
C ILE A 120 10.18 31.80 -28.50
N GLU A 121 9.79 32.95 -29.05
CA GLU A 121 10.65 33.84 -29.83
C GLU A 121 10.27 35.29 -29.50
N ASP A 122 11.27 36.16 -29.31
CA ASP A 122 11.10 37.55 -28.89
C ASP A 122 10.21 37.69 -27.64
N HIS A 123 10.37 36.80 -26.65
CA HIS A 123 9.53 36.74 -25.44
C HIS A 123 8.02 36.56 -25.70
N LYS A 124 7.65 35.92 -26.82
CA LYS A 124 6.25 35.62 -27.18
C LYS A 124 6.06 34.14 -27.47
N ILE A 125 4.86 33.63 -27.16
CA ILE A 125 4.46 32.28 -27.50
C ILE A 125 4.15 32.23 -29.00
N LEU A 126 5.05 31.62 -29.76
CA LEU A 126 4.91 31.45 -31.20
C LEU A 126 3.95 30.29 -31.52
N ASN A 127 4.10 29.18 -30.78
CA ASN A 127 3.42 27.93 -31.10
C ASN A 127 3.32 27.03 -29.85
N ILE A 128 2.23 26.26 -29.73
CA ILE A 128 2.04 25.27 -28.67
C ILE A 128 1.64 23.94 -29.31
N LYS A 129 2.55 22.98 -29.35
CA LYS A 129 2.27 21.65 -29.90
C LYS A 129 1.92 20.64 -28.82
N VAL A 130 0.75 20.02 -28.91
CA VAL A 130 0.39 18.87 -28.06
C VAL A 130 1.13 17.62 -28.54
N LEU A 131 1.96 17.03 -27.68
CA LEU A 131 2.75 15.81 -27.98
C LEU A 131 2.00 14.53 -27.58
N GLN A 132 1.24 14.58 -26.48
CA GLN A 132 0.53 13.42 -25.95
C GLN A 132 -0.67 13.88 -25.13
N HIS A 133 -1.87 13.35 -25.42
CA HIS A 133 -3.04 13.44 -24.55
C HIS A 133 -3.96 12.24 -24.78
N GLN A 134 -4.82 11.94 -23.79
CA GLN A 134 -5.87 10.90 -23.90
C GLN A 134 -7.29 11.51 -23.76
N GLU A 135 -7.35 12.83 -23.81
CA GLU A 135 -8.60 13.59 -23.76
C GLU A 135 -9.37 13.46 -25.09
N MET A 136 -10.70 13.44 -24.99
CA MET A 136 -11.61 13.31 -26.15
C MET A 136 -12.23 14.66 -26.55
N ILE A 137 -11.59 15.76 -26.16
CA ILE A 137 -12.16 17.09 -26.17
C ILE A 137 -11.53 17.89 -27.31
N THR A 138 -12.36 18.37 -28.25
CA THR A 138 -11.97 19.31 -29.32
C THR A 138 -11.63 20.71 -28.83
N ALA A 139 -11.83 20.99 -27.54
CA ALA A 139 -11.60 22.29 -26.91
C ALA A 139 -10.11 22.62 -26.69
N LEU A 140 -9.19 21.65 -26.84
CA LEU A 140 -7.75 21.89 -26.69
C LEU A 140 -7.20 22.76 -27.83
N ASP A 141 -7.69 22.54 -29.06
CA ASP A 141 -7.27 23.32 -30.24
C ASP A 141 -7.75 24.78 -30.12
N ASP A 142 -8.98 25.00 -29.62
CA ASP A 142 -9.52 26.35 -29.37
C ASP A 142 -8.73 27.07 -28.25
N LEU A 143 -8.26 26.34 -27.23
CA LEU A 143 -7.45 26.88 -26.14
C LEU A 143 -6.03 27.25 -26.59
N GLU A 144 -5.43 26.44 -27.47
CA GLU A 144 -4.14 26.74 -28.10
C GLU A 144 -4.20 28.09 -28.85
N GLU A 145 -5.21 28.27 -29.72
CA GLU A 145 -5.37 29.51 -30.49
C GLU A 145 -5.59 30.72 -29.57
N GLN A 146 -6.41 30.56 -28.52
CA GLN A 146 -6.64 31.63 -27.55
C GLN A 146 -5.37 32.04 -26.80
N ILE A 147 -4.54 31.10 -26.35
CA ILE A 147 -3.30 31.40 -25.64
C ILE A 147 -2.29 32.10 -26.56
N ILE A 148 -2.17 31.66 -27.83
CA ILE A 148 -1.26 32.28 -28.80
C ILE A 148 -1.71 33.72 -29.11
N VAL A 149 -3.02 33.94 -29.31
CA VAL A 149 -3.57 35.28 -29.61
C VAL A 149 -3.44 36.22 -28.40
N GLN A 150 -3.73 35.73 -27.19
CA GLN A 150 -3.64 36.54 -25.97
C GLN A 150 -2.21 36.70 -25.46
N ASN A 151 -1.30 35.83 -25.88
CA ASN A 151 0.09 35.74 -25.41
C ASN A 151 0.18 35.74 -23.87
N SER A 152 -0.78 35.08 -23.21
CA SER A 152 -0.91 35.04 -21.76
C SER A 152 -1.76 33.84 -21.33
N LEU A 153 -1.49 33.32 -20.13
CA LEU A 153 -2.27 32.24 -19.50
C LEU A 153 -3.40 32.82 -18.62
N ALA A 154 -4.28 33.64 -19.19
CA ALA A 154 -5.32 34.34 -18.44
C ALA A 154 -6.25 33.36 -17.68
N ALA A 155 -6.57 33.68 -16.43
CA ALA A 155 -7.42 32.87 -15.56
C ALA A 155 -8.86 32.67 -16.09
N ASP A 156 -9.28 33.52 -17.04
CA ASP A 156 -10.60 33.49 -17.68
C ASP A 156 -10.71 32.41 -18.78
N LEU A 157 -9.61 31.72 -19.11
CA LEU A 157 -9.55 30.65 -20.10
C LEU A 157 -10.15 29.32 -19.61
N ILE A 158 -10.60 29.21 -18.36
CA ILE A 158 -11.29 28.02 -17.84
C ILE A 158 -12.77 28.08 -18.30
N PRO A 159 -13.22 27.28 -19.29
CA PRO A 159 -14.59 27.35 -19.76
C PRO A 159 -15.54 27.00 -18.63
N SER A 160 -16.61 27.77 -18.48
CA SER A 160 -17.71 27.55 -17.53
C SER A 160 -18.63 26.37 -17.92
N THR A 161 -18.07 25.33 -18.53
CA THR A 161 -18.83 24.19 -19.05
C THR A 161 -18.40 22.88 -18.39
N THR A 162 -19.39 22.04 -18.12
CA THR A 162 -19.40 20.59 -17.79
C THR A 162 -18.12 20.02 -17.16
N HIS A 163 -18.20 19.49 -15.92
CA HIS A 163 -17.10 18.92 -15.10
C HIS A 163 -15.93 18.24 -15.86
N GLY A 164 -16.17 17.54 -16.98
CA GLY A 164 -15.11 16.91 -17.78
C GLY A 164 -14.19 17.86 -18.56
N SER A 165 -14.62 19.08 -18.91
CA SER A 165 -13.73 20.07 -19.57
C SER A 165 -12.84 20.81 -18.59
N ILE A 166 -13.26 21.01 -17.34
CA ILE A 166 -12.50 21.81 -16.37
C ILE A 166 -11.16 21.15 -16.03
N GLU A 167 -11.16 19.84 -15.77
CA GLU A 167 -9.96 19.11 -15.38
C GLU A 167 -8.97 18.98 -16.55
N ALA A 168 -9.47 18.71 -17.76
CA ALA A 168 -8.65 18.67 -18.97
C ALA A 168 -8.07 20.04 -19.34
N THR A 169 -8.87 21.12 -19.27
CA THR A 169 -8.37 22.49 -19.47
C THR A 169 -7.34 22.87 -18.43
N SER A 170 -7.59 22.56 -17.15
CA SER A 170 -6.63 22.82 -16.08
C SER A 170 -5.31 22.07 -16.30
N GLY A 171 -5.38 20.82 -16.76
CA GLY A 171 -4.20 20.02 -17.09
C GLY A 171 -3.43 20.56 -18.28
N PHE A 172 -4.12 21.10 -19.30
CA PHE A 172 -3.46 21.75 -20.44
C PHE A 172 -2.78 23.07 -20.02
N LEU A 173 -3.47 23.95 -19.29
CA LEU A 173 -2.89 25.19 -18.77
C LEU A 173 -1.70 24.92 -17.84
N GLU A 174 -1.80 23.89 -16.99
CA GLU A 174 -0.70 23.43 -16.15
C GLU A 174 0.49 22.96 -17.00
N ALA A 175 0.24 22.21 -18.08
CA ALA A 175 1.29 21.75 -18.98
C ALA A 175 2.02 22.92 -19.67
N VAL A 176 1.27 23.91 -20.17
CA VAL A 176 1.84 25.10 -20.80
C VAL A 176 2.61 25.92 -19.76
N SER A 177 2.03 26.18 -18.58
CA SER A 177 2.70 26.89 -17.49
C SER A 177 4.03 26.24 -17.12
N TYR A 178 4.08 24.91 -16.96
CA TYR A 178 5.34 24.21 -16.69
C TYR A 178 6.36 24.33 -17.81
N ALA A 179 5.93 24.31 -19.08
CA ALA A 179 6.85 24.54 -20.20
C ALA A 179 7.45 25.95 -20.13
N LEU A 180 6.64 26.98 -19.82
CA LEU A 180 7.14 28.35 -19.70
C LEU A 180 8.14 28.51 -18.54
N TRP A 181 7.86 27.90 -17.38
CA TRP A 181 8.75 27.93 -16.23
C TRP A 181 10.10 27.25 -16.47
N GLU A 182 10.20 26.30 -17.42
CA GLU A 182 11.48 25.72 -17.83
C GLU A 182 12.38 26.72 -18.59
N GLY A 183 11.80 27.75 -19.21
CA GLY A 183 12.55 28.80 -19.89
C GLY A 183 13.04 29.93 -19.00
N VAL A 184 12.70 29.91 -17.70
CA VAL A 184 13.15 30.92 -16.73
C VAL A 184 14.50 30.49 -16.12
N PRO A 185 15.58 31.26 -16.31
CA PRO A 185 16.93 30.87 -15.88
C PRO A 185 17.09 30.78 -14.34
N GLU A 186 16.35 31.55 -13.56
CA GLU A 186 16.35 31.52 -12.09
C GLU A 186 15.03 30.97 -11.51
N LYS A 187 14.50 29.87 -12.08
CA LYS A 187 13.25 29.28 -11.56
C LYS A 187 13.42 28.75 -10.13
N PRO A 188 12.42 28.92 -9.25
CA PRO A 188 12.45 28.35 -7.91
C PRO A 188 12.36 26.82 -8.00
N GLU A 189 13.43 26.12 -7.62
CA GLU A 189 13.41 24.66 -7.57
C GLU A 189 13.17 24.13 -6.15
N TYR A 190 12.38 23.06 -6.08
CA TYR A 190 12.29 22.23 -4.89
C TYR A 190 13.67 21.62 -4.55
N SER A 191 13.99 21.48 -3.27
CA SER A 191 15.18 20.70 -2.86
C SER A 191 15.10 19.26 -3.35
N SER A 192 16.23 18.55 -3.44
CA SER A 192 16.26 17.15 -3.91
C SER A 192 15.32 16.23 -3.13
N PHE A 193 15.21 16.43 -1.82
CA PHE A 193 14.27 15.69 -0.97
C PHE A 193 12.81 16.04 -1.32
N THR A 194 12.50 17.33 -1.44
CA THR A 194 11.15 17.79 -1.78
C THR A 194 10.77 17.38 -3.20
N LYS A 195 11.68 17.35 -4.18
CA LYS A 195 11.42 16.80 -5.54
C LYS A 195 10.97 15.35 -5.47
N VAL A 196 11.68 14.51 -4.70
CA VAL A 196 11.31 13.10 -4.52
C VAL A 196 9.95 12.98 -3.84
N MET A 197 9.75 13.69 -2.72
CA MET A 197 8.49 13.66 -1.98
C MET A 197 7.32 14.21 -2.81
N HIS A 198 7.57 15.26 -3.61
CA HIS A 198 6.60 15.88 -4.50
C HIS A 198 6.26 14.99 -5.70
N TYR A 199 7.24 14.32 -6.31
CA TYR A 199 7.01 13.31 -7.34
C TYR A 199 6.10 12.19 -6.84
N PHE A 200 6.36 11.68 -5.63
CA PHE A 200 5.46 10.71 -5.01
C PHE A 200 4.09 11.30 -4.66
N SER A 201 3.98 12.62 -4.45
CA SER A 201 2.70 13.28 -4.21
C SER A 201 1.89 13.54 -5.50
N LYS A 202 2.56 13.72 -6.64
CA LYS A 202 1.96 13.93 -7.96
C LYS A 202 1.38 12.66 -8.58
N PHE A 203 1.70 11.48 -8.05
CA PHE A 203 0.99 10.24 -8.38
C PHE A 203 -0.45 10.31 -7.84
N LYS A 204 -1.30 11.07 -8.54
CA LYS A 204 -2.74 10.92 -8.52
C LYS A 204 -3.04 9.59 -9.21
N LEU A 205 -2.88 8.46 -8.50
CA LEU A 205 -3.84 7.38 -8.76
C LEU A 205 -5.20 8.01 -8.47
N ASP A 206 -6.10 8.01 -9.46
CA ASP A 206 -7.48 8.50 -9.37
C ASP A 206 -7.98 8.33 -7.94
N LEU A 207 -8.59 9.39 -7.37
CA LEU A 207 -9.16 9.34 -6.02
C LEU A 207 -9.74 7.94 -5.83
N PRO A 208 -9.13 7.07 -4.99
CA PRO A 208 -9.82 5.84 -4.68
C PRO A 208 -11.09 6.34 -4.02
N THR A 209 -12.22 6.14 -4.70
CA THR A 209 -13.52 6.36 -4.09
C THR A 209 -13.49 5.67 -2.73
N PHE A 210 -14.21 6.17 -1.72
CA PHE A 210 -14.30 5.47 -0.43
C PHE A 210 -14.55 3.97 -0.60
N ASN A 211 -15.26 3.59 -1.67
CA ASN A 211 -15.48 2.23 -2.13
C ASN A 211 -14.18 1.49 -2.52
N ALA A 212 -13.28 2.09 -3.31
CA ALA A 212 -11.99 1.50 -3.63
C ALA A 212 -11.11 1.30 -2.38
N LEU A 213 -11.09 2.27 -1.45
CA LEU A 213 -10.38 2.14 -0.18
C LEU A 213 -10.98 1.03 0.71
N ALA A 214 -12.31 0.92 0.73
CA ALA A 214 -13.04 -0.13 1.44
C ALA A 214 -12.78 -1.52 0.83
N ILE A 215 -12.76 -1.64 -0.51
CA ILE A 215 -12.41 -2.88 -1.21
C ILE A 215 -10.97 -3.29 -0.87
N LEU A 216 -10.05 -2.33 -0.88
CA LEU A 216 -8.66 -2.55 -0.51
C LEU A 216 -8.52 -3.02 0.93
N PHE A 217 -9.21 -2.37 1.88
CA PHE A 217 -9.24 -2.76 3.28
C PHE A 217 -9.84 -4.16 3.47
N CYS A 218 -10.92 -4.48 2.75
CA CYS A 218 -11.49 -5.82 2.70
C CYS A 218 -10.49 -6.84 2.14
N ILE A 219 -9.74 -6.51 1.09
CA ILE A 219 -8.67 -7.36 0.55
C ILE A 219 -7.58 -7.57 1.60
N VAL A 220 -7.14 -6.53 2.32
CA VAL A 220 -6.15 -6.66 3.40
C VAL A 220 -6.66 -7.53 4.54
N LEU A 221 -7.92 -7.34 4.97
CA LEU A 221 -8.53 -8.16 6.01
C LEU A 221 -8.69 -9.61 5.57
N VAL A 222 -9.16 -9.85 4.35
CA VAL A 222 -9.27 -11.19 3.78
C VAL A 222 -7.88 -11.81 3.65
N PHE A 223 -6.87 -11.08 3.20
CA PHE A 223 -5.50 -11.57 3.08
C PHE A 223 -4.87 -11.85 4.45
N ASP A 224 -5.08 -10.98 5.45
CA ASP A 224 -4.63 -11.19 6.82
C ASP A 224 -5.31 -12.43 7.42
N TYR A 225 -6.64 -12.52 7.29
CA TYR A 225 -7.45 -13.63 7.79
C TYR A 225 -7.12 -14.97 7.11
N THR A 226 -6.94 -14.97 5.78
CA THR A 226 -6.63 -16.18 5.01
C THR A 226 -5.18 -16.64 5.20
N MET A 227 -4.22 -15.71 5.37
CA MET A 227 -2.80 -16.04 5.51
C MET A 227 -2.35 -16.22 6.96
N GLN A 228 -3.10 -15.76 7.96
CA GLN A 228 -2.75 -15.94 9.37
C GLN A 228 -2.61 -17.41 9.79
N PRO A 229 -3.47 -18.35 9.34
CA PRO A 229 -3.33 -19.75 9.70
C PRO A 229 -2.23 -20.50 8.92
N VAL A 230 -1.80 -19.97 7.78
CA VAL A 230 -0.82 -20.62 6.88
C VAL A 230 0.61 -20.39 7.37
N LEU A 231 0.87 -19.26 8.04
CA LEU A 231 2.23 -18.75 8.22
C LEU A 231 2.78 -18.77 9.65
N VAL A 232 1.95 -19.00 10.67
CA VAL A 232 2.40 -19.05 12.07
C VAL A 232 2.26 -20.46 12.64
N LYS A 233 3.37 -20.97 13.17
CA LYS A 233 3.44 -22.26 13.84
C LYS A 233 2.62 -22.20 15.14
N GLY A 234 1.54 -22.99 15.24
CA GLY A 234 0.72 -23.11 16.46
C GLY A 234 -0.54 -22.25 16.52
N THR A 235 -0.91 -21.52 15.45
CA THR A 235 -2.19 -20.80 15.37
C THR A 235 -3.04 -21.31 14.20
N GLY A 236 -3.18 -22.64 14.10
CA GLY A 236 -3.94 -23.28 13.04
C GLY A 236 -5.42 -22.87 13.04
N GLN A 237 -6.06 -22.97 11.87
CA GLN A 237 -7.50 -22.72 11.60
C GLN A 237 -8.46 -23.23 12.69
N ALA A 238 -8.07 -24.31 13.39
CA ALA A 238 -8.83 -25.03 14.42
C ALA A 238 -9.47 -24.18 15.54
N LEU A 239 -9.03 -22.94 15.77
CA LEU A 239 -9.58 -22.05 16.81
C LEU A 239 -11.09 -21.77 16.66
N ASN A 240 -11.64 -21.89 15.44
CA ASN A 240 -13.02 -21.53 15.14
C ASN A 240 -13.98 -22.72 14.97
N CYS A 241 -13.58 -23.94 15.32
CA CYS A 241 -14.45 -25.12 15.18
C CYS A 241 -15.77 -24.98 15.99
N TYR A 242 -16.92 -25.05 15.30
CA TYR A 242 -18.26 -24.96 15.88
C TYR A 242 -18.84 -26.28 16.38
N ASN A 243 -18.07 -27.38 16.30
CA ASN A 243 -18.54 -28.71 16.70
C ASN A 243 -19.78 -29.19 15.90
N CYS A 244 -20.00 -28.67 14.68
CA CYS A 244 -21.18 -28.95 13.85
C CYS A 244 -21.15 -30.30 13.11
N GLN A 245 -20.06 -31.06 13.21
CA GLN A 245 -19.86 -32.38 12.60
C GLN A 245 -19.99 -32.48 11.06
N THR A 246 -20.12 -31.38 10.32
CA THR A 246 -20.15 -31.41 8.85
C THR A 246 -18.91 -32.10 8.26
N CYS A 247 -17.74 -31.86 8.86
CA CYS A 247 -16.49 -32.50 8.48
C CYS A 247 -16.47 -34.01 8.77
N VAL A 248 -17.18 -34.48 9.80
CA VAL A 248 -17.32 -35.90 10.16
C VAL A 248 -18.18 -36.61 9.12
N GLY A 249 -19.32 -36.02 8.74
CA GLY A 249 -20.26 -36.62 7.79
C GLY A 249 -19.64 -36.92 6.43
N VAL A 250 -18.66 -36.12 6.00
CA VAL A 250 -17.99 -36.28 4.69
C VAL A 250 -16.64 -36.99 4.76
N CYS A 251 -16.14 -37.26 5.96
CA CYS A 251 -14.89 -37.98 6.14
C CYS A 251 -15.10 -39.47 5.85
N PRO A 252 -14.21 -40.14 5.08
CA PRO A 252 -14.31 -41.59 4.88
C PRO A 252 -14.02 -42.39 6.16
N ILE A 253 -13.22 -41.85 7.09
CA ILE A 253 -12.86 -42.53 8.34
C ILE A 253 -13.98 -42.44 9.38
N LYS A 254 -14.66 -41.27 9.46
CA LYS A 254 -15.80 -40.94 10.34
C LYS A 254 -15.56 -41.07 11.85
N ILE A 255 -14.93 -42.14 12.33
CA ILE A 255 -14.74 -42.46 13.75
C ILE A 255 -13.35 -43.06 13.94
N VAL A 256 -12.65 -42.63 15.00
CA VAL A 256 -11.42 -43.25 15.51
C VAL A 256 -11.60 -43.41 17.01
N ASP A 257 -11.41 -44.63 17.53
CA ASP A 257 -11.57 -44.95 18.97
C ASP A 257 -12.89 -44.49 19.59
N GLY A 258 -13.99 -44.60 18.83
CA GLY A 258 -15.32 -44.17 19.26
C GLY A 258 -15.56 -42.65 19.21
N GLU A 259 -14.56 -41.85 18.83
CA GLU A 259 -14.68 -40.40 18.71
C GLU A 259 -14.87 -39.93 17.25
N PRO A 260 -15.66 -38.86 17.01
CA PRO A 260 -15.92 -38.34 15.67
C PRO A 260 -14.67 -37.76 14.97
N TYR A 261 -14.31 -38.33 13.83
CA TYR A 261 -13.13 -37.95 13.04
C TYR A 261 -13.51 -37.19 11.75
N PRO A 262 -12.81 -36.10 11.37
CA PRO A 262 -11.60 -35.52 11.96
C PRO A 262 -11.88 -34.43 13.01
N MET A 263 -13.14 -34.22 13.39
CA MET A 263 -13.52 -33.11 14.28
C MET A 263 -12.78 -33.16 15.61
N THR A 264 -12.64 -34.33 16.23
CA THR A 264 -11.90 -34.45 17.49
C THR A 264 -10.43 -34.10 17.33
N MET A 265 -9.81 -34.40 16.19
CA MET A 265 -8.44 -33.97 15.88
C MET A 265 -8.34 -32.43 15.77
N ILE A 266 -9.33 -31.80 15.14
CA ILE A 266 -9.41 -30.34 15.04
C ILE A 266 -9.57 -29.72 16.44
N LEU A 267 -10.47 -30.26 17.27
CA LEU A 267 -10.68 -29.79 18.65
C LEU A 267 -9.44 -30.01 19.53
N ALA A 268 -8.75 -31.15 19.39
CA ALA A 268 -7.50 -31.40 20.10
C ALA A 268 -6.42 -30.37 19.71
N ALA A 269 -6.33 -30.01 18.43
CA ALA A 269 -5.42 -28.96 17.97
C ALA A 269 -5.77 -27.59 18.56
N ARG A 270 -7.06 -27.28 18.71
CA ARG A 270 -7.54 -26.07 19.38
C ARG A 270 -7.16 -26.02 20.86
N LEU A 271 -7.24 -27.15 21.56
CA LEU A 271 -6.93 -27.26 22.99
C LEU A 271 -5.42 -27.38 23.27
N GLY A 272 -4.58 -27.45 22.23
CA GLY A 272 -3.14 -27.64 22.38
C GLY A 272 -2.74 -29.07 22.80
N ASP A 273 -3.64 -30.04 22.69
CA ASP A 273 -3.37 -31.45 22.94
C ASP A 273 -2.67 -32.08 21.73
N TYR A 274 -1.40 -31.73 21.55
CA TYR A 274 -0.62 -32.12 20.38
C TYR A 274 -0.29 -33.62 20.32
N GLU A 275 -0.29 -34.33 21.44
CA GLU A 275 -0.12 -35.79 21.45
C GLU A 275 -1.37 -36.50 20.91
N LYS A 276 -2.57 -36.02 21.27
CA LYS A 276 -3.81 -36.53 20.67
C LYS A 276 -3.87 -36.21 19.17
N VAL A 277 -3.46 -35.00 18.76
CA VAL A 277 -3.37 -34.63 17.33
C VAL A 277 -2.42 -35.55 16.57
N LYS A 278 -1.24 -35.85 17.12
CA LYS A 278 -0.25 -36.78 16.54
C LYS A 278 -0.79 -38.18 16.33
N TYR A 279 -1.56 -38.66 17.29
CA TYR A 279 -2.15 -39.98 17.22
C TYR A 279 -3.22 -40.00 16.11
N LEU A 280 -4.13 -39.04 16.13
CA LEU A 280 -5.22 -38.92 15.17
C LEU A 280 -4.74 -38.56 13.74
N SER A 281 -3.61 -37.89 13.58
CA SER A 281 -3.06 -37.52 12.26
C SER A 281 -2.68 -38.73 11.41
N LYS A 282 -2.40 -39.89 12.03
CA LYS A 282 -2.05 -41.14 11.33
C LYS A 282 -3.21 -41.71 10.52
N PHE A 283 -4.44 -41.43 10.94
CA PHE A 283 -5.66 -41.91 10.26
C PHE A 283 -6.08 -40.98 9.11
N CYS A 284 -5.42 -39.84 8.93
CA CYS A 284 -5.78 -38.90 7.87
C CYS A 284 -5.35 -39.43 6.50
N VAL A 285 -6.31 -39.70 5.62
CA VAL A 285 -6.06 -40.11 4.23
C VAL A 285 -5.87 -38.95 3.24
N ALA A 286 -5.77 -37.71 3.75
CA ALA A 286 -5.53 -36.50 2.95
C ALA A 286 -6.47 -36.25 1.75
N CYS A 287 -7.72 -36.75 1.80
CA CYS A 287 -8.69 -36.59 0.70
C CYS A 287 -9.37 -35.21 0.60
N SER A 288 -9.07 -34.28 1.52
CA SER A 288 -9.58 -32.89 1.55
C SER A 288 -11.11 -32.68 1.58
N ARG A 289 -11.92 -33.74 1.67
CA ARG A 289 -13.39 -33.63 1.73
C ARG A 289 -13.90 -32.82 2.92
N CYS A 290 -13.31 -33.03 4.09
CA CYS A 290 -13.67 -32.31 5.30
C CYS A 290 -13.32 -30.81 5.21
N ALA A 291 -12.20 -30.46 4.55
CA ALA A 291 -11.81 -29.08 4.34
C ALA A 291 -12.81 -28.35 3.41
N GLY A 292 -13.22 -28.99 2.32
CA GLY A 292 -14.16 -28.42 1.35
C GLY A 292 -15.61 -28.28 1.86
N LYS A 293 -15.93 -28.81 3.04
CA LYS A 293 -17.29 -28.80 3.61
C LYS A 293 -17.35 -28.11 4.98
N CYS A 294 -16.22 -27.68 5.51
CA CYS A 294 -16.19 -26.99 6.79
C CYS A 294 -16.73 -25.55 6.62
N PRO A 295 -17.80 -25.14 7.31
CA PRO A 295 -18.37 -23.80 7.16
C PRO A 295 -17.43 -22.70 7.67
N VAL A 296 -16.50 -23.03 8.57
CA VAL A 296 -15.49 -22.12 9.11
C VAL A 296 -14.12 -22.26 8.43
N GLY A 297 -14.01 -23.14 7.42
CA GLY A 297 -12.77 -23.33 6.66
C GLY A 297 -11.68 -24.15 7.36
N ASP A 298 -12.01 -24.91 8.42
CA ASP A 298 -11.03 -25.83 9.04
C ASP A 298 -10.61 -26.94 8.08
N SER A 299 -9.30 -27.16 7.97
CA SER A 299 -8.72 -28.24 7.18
C SER A 299 -8.11 -29.33 8.07
N GLY A 300 -8.82 -30.47 8.19
CA GLY A 300 -8.29 -31.67 8.83
C GLY A 300 -6.95 -32.16 8.22
N PRO A 301 -6.79 -32.24 6.89
CA PRO A 301 -5.52 -32.63 6.26
C PRO A 301 -4.38 -31.67 6.57
N SER A 302 -4.63 -30.36 6.62
CA SER A 302 -3.60 -29.37 6.96
C SER A 302 -3.08 -29.58 8.39
N ILE A 303 -3.99 -29.83 9.33
CA ILE A 303 -3.64 -30.14 10.74
C ILE A 303 -2.84 -31.44 10.82
N ALA A 304 -3.31 -32.50 10.15
CA ALA A 304 -2.63 -33.79 10.14
C ALA A 304 -1.22 -33.71 9.51
N ALA A 305 -1.08 -32.98 8.40
CA ALA A 305 0.20 -32.78 7.72
C ALA A 305 1.18 -31.99 8.60
N GLN A 306 0.71 -30.92 9.26
CA GLN A 306 1.55 -30.12 10.14
C GLN A 306 2.02 -30.92 11.37
N ALA A 307 1.13 -31.73 11.96
CA ALA A 307 1.48 -32.66 13.03
C ALA A 307 2.57 -33.63 12.56
N ASN A 308 2.34 -34.35 11.46
CA ASN A 308 3.30 -35.32 10.91
C ASN A 308 4.67 -34.68 10.62
N ALA A 309 4.69 -33.46 10.05
CA ALA A 309 5.91 -32.73 9.77
C ALA A 309 6.66 -32.30 11.05
N TYR A 310 5.94 -31.86 12.09
CA TYR A 310 6.50 -31.52 13.39
C TYR A 310 7.16 -32.73 14.05
N PHE A 311 6.45 -33.86 14.13
CA PHE A 311 6.97 -35.06 14.79
C PHE A 311 8.11 -35.72 14.03
N LYS A 312 8.13 -35.62 12.69
CA LYS A 312 9.30 -36.05 11.90
C LYS A 312 10.54 -35.24 12.27
N LYS A 313 10.42 -33.92 12.42
CA LYS A 313 11.52 -33.04 12.86
C LYS A 313 11.93 -33.31 14.31
N GLU A 314 10.97 -33.56 15.20
CA GLU A 314 11.27 -33.88 16.60
C GLU A 314 12.01 -35.22 16.74
N LYS A 315 11.59 -36.25 15.99
CA LYS A 315 12.26 -37.54 15.93
C LYS A 315 13.69 -37.42 15.38
N GLN A 316 13.89 -36.59 14.35
CA GLN A 316 15.22 -36.30 13.83
C GLN A 316 16.09 -35.61 14.89
N ARG A 317 15.58 -34.55 15.54
CA ARG A 317 16.29 -33.84 16.61
C ARG A 317 16.69 -34.76 17.77
N LYS A 318 15.81 -35.69 18.16
CA LYS A 318 16.09 -36.68 19.22
C LYS A 318 17.18 -37.68 18.81
N LYS A 319 17.27 -38.05 17.53
CA LYS A 319 18.37 -38.86 17.00
C LYS A 319 19.68 -38.07 17.01
N ASP A 320 19.66 -36.86 16.47
CA ASP A 320 20.83 -35.98 16.41
C ASP A 320 21.39 -35.66 17.82
N LEU A 321 20.56 -35.72 18.87
CA LEU A 321 20.94 -35.55 20.28
C LEU A 321 21.39 -36.84 20.98
N ALA A 322 21.06 -38.01 20.43
CA ALA A 322 21.48 -39.31 20.95
C ALA A 322 22.80 -39.78 20.31
N ASP A 323 23.16 -39.21 19.16
CA ASP A 323 24.41 -39.47 18.44
C ASP A 323 25.56 -38.50 18.88
N VAL A 324 25.32 -37.66 19.90
CA VAL A 324 26.28 -36.73 20.55
C VAL A 324 26.47 -37.13 22.00
#